data_AF-A0A917AK30-F1
#
_entry.id   AF-A0A917AK30-F1
#
_cell.length_a   1.000
_cell.length_b   1.000
_cell.length_c   1.000
_cell.angle_alpha   90.00
_cell.angle_beta   90.00
_cell.angle_gamma   90.00
#
_symmetry.space_group_name_H-M   'P 1'
#
loop_
_entity.id
_entity.type
_entity.pdbx_description
1 polymer ?
#
loop_
_entity_poly.entity_id
_entity_poly.type
_entity_poly.pdbx_seq_one_letter_code
_entity_poly.pdbx_strand_id
1 'polypeptide(L)'
;MGDAKSEPSEDEFNQVGVALKDFADKMSPAQRRSAWDFWHGSRLRKEAHGLIKGWSYFEALWNAGGRLVWNEGAYEIEKDDFAELFNHARTSVEAFDLLKVVCASRVSAGLELSAEQKVVAAALIRGDLKRPPKKGRSRAENWARNVLIIRGVQAAMRLGFQLERSEGSGSDCAFSIVAETFNEAGYHMVTYDTVAGVWRRNKAQLGKEIEKLNFSAAAAQRQEGDQ
;
A
#
# COMPACT_ATOMS: atom_id res chain seq x y z
N MET A 1 -13.35 27.95 10.77
CA MET A 1 -12.39 27.21 9.94
C MET A 1 -12.11 25.92 10.68
N GLY A 2 -12.66 24.80 10.21
CA GLY A 2 -12.34 23.50 10.78
C GLY A 2 -11.04 23.04 10.16
N ASP A 3 -10.02 22.80 10.98
CA ASP A 3 -8.81 22.12 10.53
C ASP A 3 -9.20 20.79 9.92
N ALA A 4 -8.94 20.63 8.62
CA ALA A 4 -9.00 19.33 7.99
C ALA A 4 -7.98 18.46 8.73
N LYS A 5 -8.47 17.50 9.53
CA LYS A 5 -7.61 16.54 10.22
C LYS A 5 -6.83 15.81 9.14
N SER A 6 -5.54 16.12 9.02
CA SER A 6 -4.62 15.40 8.16
C SER A 6 -4.64 13.92 8.55
N GLU A 7 -4.71 13.03 7.57
CA GLU A 7 -4.54 11.61 7.83
C GLU A 7 -3.15 11.38 8.48
N PRO A 8 -3.03 10.50 9.49
CA PRO A 8 -1.74 10.19 10.11
C PRO A 8 -0.74 9.61 9.10
N SER A 9 0.56 9.79 9.32
CA SER A 9 1.63 9.18 8.52
C SER A 9 1.80 7.68 8.80
N GLU A 10 2.36 6.88 7.87
CA GLU A 10 2.56 5.42 8.06
C GLU A 10 3.50 5.08 9.25
N ASP A 11 4.45 5.96 9.57
CA ASP A 11 5.33 5.81 10.73
C ASP A 11 4.61 6.12 12.05
N GLU A 12 3.75 7.14 12.08
CA GLU A 12 2.81 7.35 13.20
C GLU A 12 1.87 6.15 13.33
N PHE A 13 1.37 5.58 12.23
CA PHE A 13 0.53 4.39 12.23
C PHE A 13 1.24 3.15 12.82
N ASN A 14 2.52 2.94 12.48
CA ASN A 14 3.28 1.78 12.97
C ASN A 14 3.65 1.92 14.46
N GLN A 15 3.98 3.12 14.94
CA GLN A 15 4.26 3.37 16.35
C GLN A 15 2.99 3.38 17.21
N VAL A 16 1.90 3.95 16.70
CA VAL A 16 0.59 3.97 17.38
C VAL A 16 -0.04 2.57 17.38
N GLY A 17 0.23 1.71 16.39
CA GLY A 17 -0.33 0.36 16.26
C GLY A 17 -0.10 -0.58 17.45
N VAL A 18 0.97 -0.42 18.23
CA VAL A 18 1.21 -1.21 19.46
C VAL A 18 0.42 -0.64 20.64
N ALA A 19 0.38 0.69 20.80
CA ALA A 19 -0.43 1.37 21.82
C ALA A 19 -1.95 1.28 21.53
N LEU A 20 -2.31 1.12 20.26
CA LEU A 20 -3.68 0.99 19.77
C LEU A 20 -4.34 -0.29 20.20
N LYS A 21 -3.59 -1.38 20.43
CA LYS A 21 -4.19 -2.65 20.84
C LYS A 21 -4.82 -2.54 22.23
N ASP A 22 -4.09 -1.97 23.19
CA ASP A 22 -4.57 -1.77 24.56
C ASP A 22 -5.72 -0.73 24.63
N PHE A 23 -5.72 0.23 23.71
CA PHE A 23 -6.79 1.22 23.57
C PHE A 23 -8.02 0.64 22.85
N ALA A 24 -7.81 -0.16 21.80
CA ALA A 24 -8.86 -0.85 21.04
C ALA A 24 -9.55 -1.91 21.89
N ASP A 25 -8.83 -2.58 22.80
CA ASP A 25 -9.44 -3.53 23.74
C ASP A 25 -10.51 -2.89 24.62
N LYS A 26 -10.44 -1.57 24.85
CA LYS A 26 -11.45 -0.77 25.58
C LYS A 26 -12.56 -0.22 24.68
N MET A 27 -12.44 -0.35 23.36
CA MET A 27 -13.46 0.09 22.40
C MET A 27 -14.53 -0.96 22.19
N SER A 28 -15.78 -0.51 22.02
CA SER A 28 -16.87 -1.34 21.50
C SER A 28 -16.59 -1.79 20.06
N PRO A 29 -17.23 -2.88 19.57
CA PRO A 29 -17.06 -3.33 18.19
C PRO A 29 -17.33 -2.24 17.14
N ALA A 30 -18.37 -1.44 17.33
CA ALA A 30 -18.72 -0.34 16.43
C ALA A 30 -17.62 0.74 16.38
N GLN A 31 -17.01 1.07 17.52
CA GLN A 31 -15.90 2.04 17.58
C GLN A 31 -14.65 1.51 16.89
N ARG A 32 -14.33 0.22 17.05
CA ARG A 32 -13.20 -0.41 16.34
C ARG A 32 -13.41 -0.38 14.83
N ARG A 33 -14.65 -0.62 14.37
CA ARG A 33 -14.99 -0.55 12.95
C ARG A 33 -14.84 0.87 12.42
N SER A 34 -15.43 1.87 13.07
CA SER A 34 -15.26 3.27 12.67
C SER A 34 -13.79 3.70 12.65
N ALA A 35 -13.00 3.28 13.62
CA ALA A 35 -11.55 3.56 13.67
C ALA A 35 -10.81 2.87 12.51
N TRP A 36 -11.12 1.61 12.24
CA TRP A 36 -10.56 0.89 11.10
C TRP A 36 -10.95 1.54 9.77
N ASP A 37 -12.20 1.93 9.60
CA ASP A 37 -12.68 2.60 8.39
C ASP A 37 -11.99 3.94 8.16
N PHE A 38 -11.83 4.73 9.22
CA PHE A 38 -11.15 6.01 9.18
C PHE A 38 -9.67 5.87 8.83
N TRP A 39 -8.97 4.91 9.43
CA TRP A 39 -7.51 4.77 9.27
C TRP A 39 -7.07 3.88 8.10
N HIS A 40 -7.86 2.86 7.76
CA HIS A 40 -7.45 1.82 6.82
C HIS A 40 -8.49 1.56 5.74
N GLY A 41 -9.79 1.58 6.07
CA GLY A 41 -10.86 1.29 5.14
C GLY A 41 -10.93 2.29 3.99
N SER A 42 -10.90 3.60 4.27
CA SER A 42 -10.96 4.64 3.23
C SER A 42 -9.80 4.54 2.24
N ARG A 43 -8.60 4.29 2.75
CA ARG A 43 -7.42 4.07 1.93
C ARG A 43 -7.55 2.78 1.13
N LEU A 44 -7.87 1.66 1.76
CA LEU A 44 -8.07 0.38 1.07
C LEU A 44 -9.14 0.47 -0.04
N ARG A 45 -10.21 1.26 0.14
CA ARG A 45 -11.19 1.55 -0.92
C ARG A 45 -10.57 2.27 -2.11
N LYS A 46 -9.80 3.33 -1.86
CA LYS A 46 -9.08 4.08 -2.91
C LYS A 46 -8.12 3.16 -3.70
N GLU A 47 -7.39 2.32 -2.97
CA GLU A 47 -6.44 1.35 -3.52
C GLU A 47 -7.13 0.25 -4.35
N ALA A 48 -8.23 -0.31 -3.84
CA ALA A 48 -9.02 -1.31 -4.54
C ALA A 48 -9.62 -0.77 -5.83
N HIS A 49 -10.03 0.50 -5.86
CA HIS A 49 -10.45 1.17 -7.08
C HIS A 49 -9.31 1.32 -8.10
N GLY A 50 -8.09 1.54 -7.62
CA GLY A 50 -6.87 1.55 -8.43
C GLY A 50 -6.57 0.22 -9.13
N LEU A 51 -6.86 -0.91 -8.49
CA LEU A 51 -6.70 -2.24 -9.11
C LEU A 51 -7.52 -2.42 -10.40
N ILE A 52 -8.70 -1.80 -10.47
CA ILE A 52 -9.56 -1.85 -11.67
C ILE A 52 -8.83 -1.24 -12.89
N LYS A 53 -7.88 -0.32 -12.64
CA LYS A 53 -7.08 0.36 -13.66
C LYS A 53 -5.81 -0.41 -14.08
N GLY A 54 -5.57 -1.61 -13.52
CA GLY A 54 -4.52 -2.51 -13.98
C GLY A 54 -3.13 -2.27 -13.38
N TRP A 55 -3.06 -1.89 -12.10
CA TRP A 55 -1.80 -1.62 -11.40
C TRP A 55 -0.77 -2.75 -11.51
N SER A 56 0.49 -2.36 -11.67
CA SER A 56 1.64 -3.26 -11.63
C SER A 56 1.97 -3.73 -10.21
N TYR A 57 2.84 -4.75 -10.09
CA TYR A 57 3.29 -5.30 -8.80
C TYR A 57 3.84 -4.22 -7.84
N PHE A 58 4.76 -3.39 -8.33
CA PHE A 58 5.47 -2.43 -7.50
C PHE A 58 4.55 -1.26 -7.12
N GLU A 59 3.68 -0.87 -8.04
CA GLU A 59 2.64 0.14 -7.86
C GLU A 59 1.64 -0.27 -6.78
N ALA A 60 1.11 -1.50 -6.83
CA ALA A 60 0.21 -2.00 -5.81
C ALA A 60 0.88 -2.09 -4.42
N LEU A 61 2.17 -2.44 -4.37
CA LEU A 61 2.91 -2.47 -3.11
C LEU A 61 3.14 -1.08 -2.53
N TRP A 62 3.50 -0.11 -3.36
CA TRP A 62 3.85 1.24 -2.94
C TRP A 62 2.63 2.07 -2.58
N ASN A 63 1.55 2.02 -3.36
CA ASN A 63 0.30 2.67 -2.98
C ASN A 63 -0.28 2.04 -1.69
N ALA A 64 -0.14 0.72 -1.50
CA ALA A 64 -0.52 0.06 -0.25
C ALA A 64 0.40 0.37 0.95
N GLY A 65 1.61 0.89 0.71
CA GLY A 65 2.48 1.56 1.69
C GLY A 65 2.03 2.99 1.97
N GLY A 66 1.63 3.72 0.92
CA GLY A 66 1.19 5.12 1.02
C GLY A 66 2.31 6.06 0.64
N ARG A 67 3.42 5.47 0.22
CA ARG A 67 4.60 6.04 -0.42
C ARG A 67 4.30 6.58 -1.82
N LEU A 68 3.10 6.30 -2.32
CA LEU A 68 2.64 6.71 -3.64
C LEU A 68 1.14 7.03 -3.55
N VAL A 69 0.75 8.21 -4.02
CA VAL A 69 -0.65 8.66 -4.02
C VAL A 69 -1.02 9.15 -5.40
N TRP A 70 -2.13 8.66 -5.96
CA TRP A 70 -2.70 9.26 -7.17
C TRP A 70 -3.53 10.49 -6.81
N ASN A 71 -3.16 11.64 -7.34
CA ASN A 71 -3.84 12.92 -7.17
C ASN A 71 -3.86 13.72 -8.48
N GLU A 72 -4.99 14.32 -8.83
CA GLU A 72 -5.15 15.22 -9.99
C GLU A 72 -4.55 14.71 -11.33
N GLY A 73 -4.60 13.39 -11.55
CA GLY A 73 -4.10 12.79 -12.79
C GLY A 73 -2.59 12.48 -12.81
N ALA A 74 -1.91 12.64 -11.67
CA ALA A 74 -0.50 12.30 -11.52
C ALA A 74 -0.23 11.53 -10.22
N TYR A 75 0.95 10.91 -10.17
CA TYR A 75 1.49 10.36 -8.94
C TYR A 75 2.19 11.45 -8.11
N GLU A 76 1.81 11.52 -6.85
CA GLU A 76 2.51 12.20 -5.77
C GLU A 76 3.36 11.18 -5.01
N ILE A 77 4.63 11.55 -4.80
CA ILE A 77 5.65 10.72 -4.17
C ILE A 77 6.60 11.65 -3.42
N GLU A 78 6.96 11.30 -2.20
CA GLU A 78 7.92 12.07 -1.42
C GLU A 78 9.33 11.93 -2.01
N LYS A 79 10.20 12.89 -1.67
CA LYS A 79 11.55 12.94 -2.25
C LYS A 79 12.38 11.69 -1.95
N ASP A 80 12.34 11.22 -0.70
CA ASP A 80 13.14 10.08 -0.25
C ASP A 80 12.59 8.77 -0.84
N ASP A 81 11.27 8.65 -0.91
CA ASP A 81 10.59 7.57 -1.62
C ASP A 81 10.96 7.54 -3.11
N PHE A 82 11.01 8.70 -3.77
CA PHE A 82 11.44 8.77 -5.16
C PHE A 82 12.89 8.31 -5.35
N ALA A 83 13.78 8.67 -4.42
CA ALA A 83 15.17 8.23 -4.45
C ALA A 83 15.29 6.70 -4.25
N GLU A 84 14.50 6.12 -3.33
CA GLU A 84 14.45 4.67 -3.15
C GLU A 84 13.88 3.96 -4.39
N LEU A 85 12.82 4.50 -4.99
CA LEU A 85 12.25 3.98 -6.25
C LEU A 85 13.29 3.97 -7.36
N PHE A 86 14.06 5.05 -7.49
CA PHE A 86 15.14 5.17 -8.46
C PHE A 86 16.25 4.13 -8.23
N ASN A 87 16.63 3.88 -6.97
CA ASN A 87 17.61 2.85 -6.64
C ASN A 87 17.10 1.45 -6.98
N HIS A 88 15.84 1.15 -6.69
CA HIS A 88 15.22 -0.12 -7.08
C HIS A 88 15.09 -0.29 -8.60
N ALA A 89 14.79 0.78 -9.33
CA ALA A 89 14.64 0.76 -10.79
C ALA A 89 15.89 0.27 -11.53
N ARG A 90 17.08 0.35 -10.92
CA ARG A 90 18.32 -0.17 -11.50
C ARG A 90 18.39 -1.69 -11.56
N THR A 91 17.62 -2.38 -10.72
CA THR A 91 17.68 -3.84 -10.56
C THR A 91 16.33 -4.53 -10.71
N SER A 92 15.23 -3.79 -10.64
CA SER A 92 13.86 -4.28 -10.72
C SER A 92 13.15 -3.68 -11.92
N VAL A 93 12.58 -4.54 -12.76
CA VAL A 93 11.82 -4.15 -13.95
C VAL A 93 10.57 -3.40 -13.56
N GLU A 94 9.87 -3.89 -12.55
CA GLU A 94 8.61 -3.32 -12.07
C GLU A 94 8.83 -1.95 -11.41
N ALA A 95 9.94 -1.77 -10.69
CA ALA A 95 10.32 -0.47 -10.14
C ALA A 95 10.71 0.52 -11.24
N PHE A 96 11.41 0.06 -12.27
CA PHE A 96 11.74 0.87 -13.43
C PHE A 96 10.50 1.33 -14.19
N ASP A 97 9.57 0.41 -14.44
CA ASP A 97 8.32 0.71 -15.13
C ASP A 97 7.49 1.71 -14.31
N LEU A 98 7.41 1.54 -12.98
CA LEU A 98 6.74 2.51 -12.11
C LEU A 98 7.42 3.88 -12.11
N LEU A 99 8.76 3.94 -11.98
CA LEU A 99 9.52 5.19 -12.04
C LEU A 99 9.21 5.98 -13.32
N LYS A 100 9.13 5.30 -14.46
CA LYS A 100 8.73 5.92 -15.73
C LYS A 100 7.32 6.46 -15.68
N VAL A 101 6.36 5.68 -15.15
CA VAL A 101 4.96 6.09 -15.04
C VAL A 101 4.82 7.30 -14.12
N VAL A 102 5.53 7.35 -12.98
CA VAL A 102 5.53 8.49 -12.06
C VAL A 102 5.94 9.77 -12.79
N CYS A 103 7.11 9.76 -13.44
CA CYS A 103 7.57 10.93 -14.20
C CYS A 103 6.62 11.29 -15.36
N ALA A 104 6.15 10.30 -16.11
CA ALA A 104 5.26 10.51 -17.25
C ALA A 104 3.90 11.08 -16.83
N SER A 105 3.34 10.63 -15.70
CA SER A 105 2.04 11.08 -15.20
C SER A 105 2.05 12.58 -14.88
N ARG A 106 3.10 13.09 -14.24
CA ARG A 106 3.25 14.53 -13.95
C ARG A 106 3.40 15.36 -15.21
N VAL A 107 4.23 14.90 -16.17
CA VAL A 107 4.36 15.57 -17.47
C VAL A 107 3.01 15.60 -18.21
N SER A 108 2.27 14.50 -18.21
CA SER A 108 0.96 14.40 -18.85
C SER A 108 -0.09 15.31 -18.19
N ALA A 109 -0.02 15.50 -16.88
CA ALA A 109 -0.89 16.40 -16.13
C ALA A 109 -0.47 17.88 -16.23
N GLY A 110 0.63 18.20 -16.92
CA GLY A 110 1.16 19.56 -17.00
C GLY A 110 1.80 20.06 -15.70
N LEU A 111 2.11 19.15 -14.78
CA LEU A 111 2.71 19.47 -13.48
C LEU A 111 4.24 19.54 -13.59
N GLU A 112 4.85 20.42 -12.80
CA GLU A 112 6.30 20.54 -12.76
C GLU A 112 6.94 19.29 -12.14
N LEU A 113 8.01 18.81 -12.78
CA LEU A 113 8.89 17.77 -12.24
C LEU A 113 9.83 18.36 -11.18
N SER A 114 10.05 17.63 -10.08
CA SER A 114 11.11 17.96 -9.12
C SER A 114 12.50 17.93 -9.78
N ALA A 115 13.52 18.48 -9.12
CA ALA A 115 14.89 18.44 -9.63
C ALA A 115 15.37 17.00 -9.88
N GLU A 116 15.07 16.08 -8.95
CA GLU A 116 15.39 14.67 -9.04
C GLU A 116 14.65 13.99 -10.19
N GLN A 117 13.35 14.29 -10.34
CA GLN A 117 12.54 13.79 -11.45
C GLN A 117 13.04 14.30 -12.81
N LYS A 118 13.47 15.56 -12.90
CA LYS A 118 14.09 16.15 -14.12
C LYS A 118 15.36 15.40 -14.50
N VAL A 119 16.24 15.10 -13.54
CA VAL A 119 17.47 14.31 -13.78
C VAL A 119 17.14 12.92 -14.31
N VAL A 120 16.19 12.22 -13.67
CA VAL A 120 15.74 10.90 -14.11
C VAL A 120 15.12 10.94 -15.50
N ALA A 121 14.20 11.88 -15.76
CA ALA A 121 13.57 12.05 -17.06
C ALA A 121 14.60 12.31 -18.16
N ALA A 122 15.58 13.19 -17.90
CA ALA A 122 16.67 13.46 -18.83
C ALA A 122 17.54 12.22 -19.08
N ALA A 123 17.82 11.41 -18.06
CA ALA A 123 18.57 10.16 -18.21
C ALA A 123 17.81 9.10 -19.01
N LEU A 124 16.48 9.02 -18.84
CA LEU A 124 15.60 8.14 -19.63
C LEU A 124 15.56 8.55 -21.10
N ILE A 125 15.43 9.86 -21.39
CA ILE A 125 15.40 10.39 -22.76
C ILE A 125 16.73 10.16 -23.48
N ARG A 126 17.86 10.37 -22.78
CA ARG A 126 19.21 10.13 -23.34
C ARG A 126 19.55 8.65 -23.50
N GLY A 127 18.78 7.75 -22.88
CA GLY A 127 19.07 6.32 -22.88
C GLY A 127 20.18 5.90 -21.91
N ASP A 128 20.59 6.80 -21.00
CA ASP A 128 21.57 6.55 -19.94
C ASP A 128 21.00 5.60 -18.88
N LEU A 129 19.70 5.74 -18.58
CA LEU A 129 18.97 4.87 -17.67
C LEU A 129 18.20 3.81 -18.46
N LYS A 130 18.67 2.56 -18.42
CA LYS A 130 18.09 1.43 -19.18
C LYS A 130 17.22 0.54 -18.32
N ARG A 131 16.16 0.01 -18.93
CA ARG A 131 15.30 -0.99 -18.30
C ARG A 131 16.12 -2.24 -17.99
N PRO A 132 16.14 -2.73 -16.74
CA PRO A 132 16.87 -3.96 -16.42
C PRO A 132 16.23 -5.16 -17.14
N PRO A 133 16.97 -6.27 -17.32
CA PRO A 133 16.40 -7.49 -17.86
C PRO A 133 15.43 -8.10 -16.85
N LYS A 134 14.29 -8.61 -17.34
CA LYS A 134 13.30 -9.31 -16.51
C LYS A 134 13.91 -10.59 -15.95
N LYS A 135 13.92 -10.72 -14.62
CA LYS A 135 14.39 -11.92 -13.92
C LYS A 135 13.20 -12.64 -13.27
N GLY A 136 13.17 -13.97 -13.39
CA GLY A 136 12.16 -14.81 -12.73
C GLY A 136 10.85 -14.97 -13.53
N ARG A 137 9.90 -15.70 -12.92
CA ARG A 137 8.59 -15.97 -13.50
C ARG A 137 7.67 -14.76 -13.37
N SER A 138 6.81 -14.55 -14.36
CA SER A 138 5.70 -13.60 -14.25
C SER A 138 4.85 -13.92 -13.02
N ARG A 139 4.46 -12.88 -12.29
CA ARG A 139 3.56 -13.01 -11.14
C ARG A 139 2.16 -13.42 -11.60
N ALA A 140 1.38 -13.96 -10.68
CA ALA A 140 -0.02 -14.30 -10.93
C ALA A 140 -0.84 -13.04 -11.21
N GLU A 141 -1.86 -13.15 -12.05
CA GLU A 141 -2.74 -12.04 -12.46
C GLU A 141 -3.38 -11.31 -11.26
N ASN A 142 -3.84 -12.05 -10.26
CA ASN A 142 -4.51 -11.51 -9.08
C ASN A 142 -3.56 -11.10 -7.94
N TRP A 143 -2.27 -10.95 -8.22
CA TRP A 143 -1.26 -10.76 -7.17
C TRP A 143 -1.44 -9.43 -6.42
N ALA A 144 -1.69 -8.33 -7.12
CA ALA A 144 -1.88 -7.00 -6.53
C ALA A 144 -3.07 -6.98 -5.55
N ARG A 145 -4.20 -7.57 -5.95
CA ARG A 145 -5.37 -7.80 -5.09
C ARG A 145 -5.00 -8.58 -3.83
N ASN A 146 -4.23 -9.65 -3.98
CA ASN A 146 -3.88 -10.51 -2.85
C ASN A 146 -3.00 -9.78 -1.83
N VAL A 147 -2.15 -8.84 -2.25
CA VAL A 147 -1.36 -7.98 -1.35
C VAL A 147 -2.26 -7.05 -0.55
N LEU A 148 -3.15 -6.32 -1.23
CA LEU A 148 -4.08 -5.42 -0.55
C LEU A 148 -4.94 -6.17 0.48
N ILE A 149 -5.40 -7.38 0.14
CA ILE A 149 -6.10 -8.26 1.07
C ILE A 149 -5.25 -8.57 2.31
N ILE A 150 -4.00 -9.00 2.13
CA ILE A 150 -3.15 -9.37 3.26
C ILE A 150 -2.85 -8.16 4.16
N ARG A 151 -2.53 -7.00 3.57
CA ARG A 151 -2.30 -5.77 4.34
C ARG A 151 -3.56 -5.34 5.09
N GLY A 152 -4.73 -5.35 4.43
CA GLY A 152 -6.00 -5.01 5.06
C GLY A 152 -6.32 -5.93 6.25
N VAL A 153 -6.10 -7.23 6.11
CA VAL A 153 -6.29 -8.20 7.22
C VAL A 153 -5.28 -7.95 8.34
N GLN A 154 -4.01 -7.70 8.04
CA GLN A 154 -3.01 -7.36 9.06
C GLN A 154 -3.40 -6.09 9.84
N ALA A 155 -3.86 -5.05 9.14
CA ALA A 155 -4.31 -3.81 9.75
C ALA A 155 -5.55 -4.02 10.64
N ALA A 156 -6.51 -4.82 10.18
CA ALA A 156 -7.68 -5.21 10.98
C ALA A 156 -7.29 -5.93 12.27
N MET A 157 -6.37 -6.90 12.18
CA MET A 157 -5.90 -7.65 13.35
C MET A 157 -5.17 -6.76 14.36
N ARG A 158 -4.44 -5.72 13.91
CA ARG A 158 -3.79 -4.76 14.81
C ARG A 158 -4.79 -3.95 15.64
N LEU A 159 -6.00 -3.73 15.12
CA LEU A 159 -7.10 -3.09 15.85
C LEU A 159 -7.94 -4.07 16.69
N GLY A 160 -7.47 -5.30 16.87
CA GLY A 160 -8.10 -6.28 17.76
C GLY A 160 -9.29 -7.01 17.15
N PHE A 161 -9.47 -6.96 15.82
CA PHE A 161 -10.43 -7.84 15.16
C PHE A 161 -9.92 -9.28 15.15
N GLN A 162 -10.81 -10.22 15.48
CA GLN A 162 -10.54 -11.64 15.27
C GLN A 162 -10.38 -11.92 13.77
N LEU A 163 -9.54 -12.89 13.44
CA LEU A 163 -9.26 -13.24 12.05
C LEU A 163 -10.53 -13.71 11.32
N GLU A 164 -11.17 -14.71 11.91
CA GLU A 164 -12.38 -15.38 11.42
C GLU A 164 -13.57 -15.04 12.32
N ARG A 165 -14.79 -15.36 11.85
CA ARG A 165 -15.99 -15.18 12.66
C ARG A 165 -15.96 -16.22 13.78
N SER A 166 -16.32 -15.82 15.00
CA SER A 166 -16.59 -16.81 16.04
C SER A 166 -17.94 -17.47 15.74
N GLU A 167 -18.04 -18.79 15.95
CA GLU A 167 -19.32 -19.48 15.75
C GLU A 167 -20.41 -18.82 16.61
N GLY A 168 -21.49 -18.37 15.95
CA GLY A 168 -22.63 -17.72 16.62
C GLY A 168 -22.48 -16.23 16.93
N SER A 169 -21.31 -15.60 16.71
CA SER A 169 -21.19 -14.15 16.84
C SER A 169 -21.49 -13.47 15.51
N GLY A 170 -22.57 -12.67 15.46
CA GLY A 170 -22.83 -11.75 14.34
C GLY A 170 -21.85 -10.57 14.28
N SER A 171 -20.68 -10.70 14.91
CA SER A 171 -19.68 -9.65 15.04
C SER A 171 -18.71 -9.63 13.87
N ASP A 172 -18.38 -8.43 13.41
CA ASP A 172 -17.38 -8.21 12.38
C ASP A 172 -16.02 -8.83 12.74
N CYS A 173 -15.36 -9.43 11.74
CA CYS A 173 -14.02 -10.00 11.83
C CYS A 173 -13.15 -9.45 10.70
N ALA A 174 -11.83 -9.65 10.80
CA ALA A 174 -10.87 -9.10 9.83
C ALA A 174 -11.19 -9.49 8.39
N PHE A 175 -11.60 -10.74 8.14
CA PHE A 175 -11.99 -11.18 6.80
C PHE A 175 -13.27 -10.50 6.29
N SER A 176 -14.25 -10.30 7.17
CA SER A 176 -15.54 -9.70 6.79
C SER A 176 -15.37 -8.23 6.45
N ILE A 177 -14.67 -7.46 7.30
CA ILE A 177 -14.50 -6.02 7.07
C ILE A 177 -13.67 -5.73 5.82
N VAL A 178 -12.64 -6.55 5.54
CA VAL A 178 -11.84 -6.41 4.31
C VAL A 178 -12.70 -6.71 3.08
N ALA A 179 -13.47 -7.81 3.09
CA ALA A 179 -14.36 -8.14 1.97
C ALA A 179 -15.40 -7.03 1.71
N GLU A 180 -16.05 -6.54 2.76
CA GLU A 180 -17.01 -5.42 2.68
C GLU A 180 -16.36 -4.18 2.08
N THR A 181 -15.16 -3.83 2.49
CA THR A 181 -14.43 -2.66 1.98
C THR A 181 -14.10 -2.77 0.49
N PHE A 182 -13.71 -3.95 0.01
CA PHE A 182 -13.53 -4.18 -1.42
C PHE A 182 -14.85 -4.07 -2.19
N ASN A 183 -15.95 -4.57 -1.62
CA ASN A 183 -17.27 -4.48 -2.23
C ASN A 183 -17.76 -3.03 -2.32
N GLU A 184 -17.53 -2.23 -1.28
CA GLU A 184 -17.82 -0.79 -1.25
C GLU A 184 -17.01 -0.02 -2.31
N ALA A 185 -15.79 -0.49 -2.62
CA ALA A 185 -14.97 0.06 -3.71
C ALA A 185 -15.42 -0.38 -5.12
N GLY A 186 -16.47 -1.19 -5.24
CA GLY A 186 -16.97 -1.74 -6.50
C GLY A 186 -16.30 -3.05 -6.94
N TYR A 187 -15.42 -3.63 -6.12
CA TYR A 187 -14.69 -4.86 -6.43
C TYR A 187 -15.44 -6.11 -5.93
N HIS A 188 -16.66 -6.30 -6.42
CA HIS A 188 -17.65 -7.26 -5.89
C HIS A 188 -17.24 -8.75 -5.88
N MET A 189 -16.13 -9.10 -6.55
CA MET A 189 -15.59 -10.46 -6.56
C MET A 189 -14.85 -10.83 -5.27
N VAL A 190 -14.56 -9.87 -4.38
CA VAL A 190 -13.84 -10.13 -3.12
C VAL A 190 -14.83 -10.47 -2.01
N THR A 191 -15.12 -11.75 -1.88
CA THR A 191 -15.96 -12.31 -0.81
C THR A 191 -15.14 -12.65 0.43
N TYR A 192 -15.82 -12.94 1.55
CA TYR A 192 -15.20 -13.52 2.75
C TYR A 192 -14.30 -14.71 2.41
N ASP A 193 -14.79 -15.68 1.63
CA ASP A 193 -14.04 -16.87 1.24
C ASP A 193 -12.83 -16.55 0.36
N THR A 194 -12.93 -15.50 -0.45
CA THR A 194 -11.80 -14.99 -1.24
C THR A 194 -10.70 -14.48 -0.30
N VAL A 195 -11.08 -13.66 0.68
CA VAL A 195 -10.14 -13.12 1.68
C VAL A 195 -9.51 -14.25 2.49
N ALA A 196 -10.31 -15.19 3.01
CA ALA A 196 -9.84 -16.34 3.77
C ALA A 196 -8.89 -17.23 2.94
N GLY A 197 -9.25 -17.52 1.69
CA GLY A 197 -8.45 -18.32 0.77
C GLY A 197 -7.11 -17.66 0.43
N VAL A 198 -7.10 -16.35 0.19
CA VAL A 198 -5.86 -15.58 -0.03
C VAL A 198 -5.01 -15.59 1.22
N TRP A 199 -5.58 -15.33 2.40
CA TRP A 199 -4.83 -15.33 3.65
C TRP A 199 -4.16 -16.68 3.90
N ARG A 200 -4.92 -17.79 3.84
CA ARG A 200 -4.40 -19.13 4.12
C ARG A 200 -3.31 -19.56 3.14
N ARG A 201 -3.44 -19.25 1.84
CA ARG A 201 -2.49 -19.69 0.81
C ARG A 201 -1.29 -18.77 0.63
N ASN A 202 -1.46 -17.47 0.84
CA ASN A 202 -0.50 -16.47 0.39
C ASN A 202 0.19 -15.70 1.53
N LYS A 203 -0.34 -15.70 2.77
CA LYS A 203 0.22 -14.92 3.89
C LYS A 203 1.71 -15.14 4.10
N ALA A 204 2.18 -16.39 4.12
CA ALA A 204 3.58 -16.68 4.43
C ALA A 204 4.55 -16.16 3.34
N GLN A 205 4.17 -16.27 2.07
CA GLN A 205 5.01 -15.83 0.96
C GLN A 205 4.93 -14.31 0.76
N LEU A 206 3.72 -13.77 0.66
CA LEU A 206 3.50 -12.34 0.43
C LEU A 206 3.84 -11.51 1.67
N GLY A 207 3.63 -12.04 2.88
CA GLY A 207 4.01 -11.36 4.12
C GLY A 207 5.51 -11.04 4.17
N LYS A 208 6.37 -11.98 3.78
CA LYS A 208 7.83 -11.74 3.69
C LYS A 208 8.20 -10.72 2.63
N GLU A 209 7.48 -10.67 1.51
CA GLU A 209 7.71 -9.68 0.45
C GLU A 209 7.28 -8.29 0.91
N ILE A 210 6.14 -8.18 1.61
CA ILE A 210 5.63 -6.94 2.21
C ILE A 210 6.57 -6.43 3.30
N GLU A 211 7.03 -7.30 4.21
CA GLU A 211 7.92 -6.93 5.31
C GLU A 211 9.28 -6.42 4.80
N LYS A 212 9.86 -7.05 3.77
CA LYS A 212 11.12 -6.59 3.17
C LYS A 212 11.07 -5.15 2.65
N LEU A 213 9.90 -4.67 2.23
CA LEU A 213 9.71 -3.31 1.73
C LEU A 213 9.48 -2.29 2.86
N ASN A 214 8.93 -2.73 4.00
CA ASN A 214 8.78 -1.86 5.16
C ASN A 214 10.11 -1.69 5.92
N PHE A 215 11.00 -2.70 5.89
CA PHE A 215 12.31 -2.62 6.54
C PHE A 215 13.36 -1.81 5.76
N SER A 216 13.23 -1.62 4.43
CA SER A 216 14.13 -0.71 3.69
C SER A 216 13.90 0.76 4.10
N ALA A 217 12.66 1.16 4.33
CA ALA A 217 12.31 2.50 4.82
C ALA A 217 12.83 2.76 6.25
N ALA A 218 12.65 1.81 7.18
CA ALA A 218 13.10 1.96 8.57
C ALA A 218 14.63 1.88 8.76
N ALA A 219 15.35 1.20 7.84
CA ALA A 219 16.81 1.14 7.89
C ALA A 219 17.49 2.44 7.42
N ALA A 220 16.84 3.21 6.54
CA ALA A 220 17.32 4.52 6.10
C ALA A 220 17.24 5.56 7.23
N GLN A 221 16.14 5.59 7.99
CA GLN A 221 15.94 6.52 9.11
C GLN A 221 16.90 6.29 10.30
N ARG A 222 17.46 5.09 10.47
CA ARG A 222 18.42 4.79 11.55
C ARG A 222 19.86 5.19 11.24
N GLN A 223 20.21 5.41 9.98
CA GLN A 223 21.57 5.85 9.61
C GLN A 223 21.75 7.38 9.72
N GLU A 224 20.66 8.14 9.78
CA GLU A 224 20.70 9.61 9.95
C GLU A 224 20.65 10.06 11.41
N GLY A 225 20.36 9.17 12.36
CA GLY A 225 20.34 9.47 13.81
C GLY A 225 21.69 9.27 14.51
N ASP A 226 22.70 8.73 13.82
CA ASP A 226 24.03 8.39 14.37
C ASP A 226 25.18 9.18 13.69
N GLN A 227 24.88 10.34 13.05
CA GLN A 227 25.90 11.27 12.52
C GLN A 227 25.91 12.61 13.25
#